data_AF-A0A542QII1-F1
#
_entry.id   AF-A0A542QII1-F1
#
_cell.length_a   1.000
_cell.length_b   1.000
_cell.length_c   1.000
_cell.angle_alpha   90.00
_cell.angle_beta   90.00
_cell.angle_gamma   90.00
#
_symmetry.space_group_name_H-M   'P 1'
#
loop_
_entity.id
_entity.type
_entity.pdbx_description
1 polymer ?
#
loop_
_entity_poly.entity_id
_entity_poly.type
_entity_poly.pdbx_seq_one_letter_code
_entity_poly.pdbx_strand_id
1 'polypeptide(L)'
;MQLDLHKTRAETPEPGWTSEKHVLHDRVVTFPDSPGYTAEQLAKEKRLRQQLLALSIAVSTHPYWEAPSLQKVVDARMALKHVHERPRTRRRNWAGMRLTNRH
;
A
#
# COMPACT_ATOMS: atom_id res chain seq x y z
N MET A 1 -16.44 10.10 13.04
CA MET A 1 -16.24 10.65 11.69
C MET A 1 -16.64 9.59 10.68
N GLN A 2 -17.86 9.68 10.18
CA GLN A 2 -18.38 8.76 9.18
C GLN A 2 -17.83 9.28 7.84
N LEU A 3 -16.84 8.59 7.28
CA LEU A 3 -16.43 8.86 5.91
C LEU A 3 -17.66 8.62 5.04
N ASP A 4 -18.14 9.67 4.36
CA ASP A 4 -19.17 9.60 3.31
C ASP A 4 -18.60 8.81 2.10
N LEU A 5 -18.34 7.51 2.29
CA LEU A 5 -17.86 6.55 1.28
C LEU A 5 -18.91 6.26 0.20
N HIS A 6 -20.07 6.89 0.31
CA HIS A 6 -21.21 6.81 -0.58
C HIS A 6 -21.49 8.19 -1.18
N LYS A 7 -20.43 8.90 -1.60
CA LYS A 7 -20.56 9.83 -2.75
C LYS A 7 -21.36 9.04 -3.79
N THR A 8 -22.63 9.39 -3.95
CA THR A 8 -23.61 8.66 -4.76
C THR A 8 -22.96 8.42 -6.10
N ARG A 9 -22.69 7.15 -6.42
CA ARG A 9 -21.87 6.81 -7.59
C ARG A 9 -22.60 7.34 -8.81
N ALA A 10 -22.03 8.38 -9.41
CA ALA A 10 -22.81 9.37 -10.14
C ALA A 10 -23.47 8.75 -11.38
N GLU A 11 -24.80 8.71 -11.35
CA GLU A 11 -25.65 8.58 -12.53
C GLU A 11 -25.55 9.86 -13.39
N THR A 12 -25.19 10.97 -12.76
CA THR A 12 -24.95 12.27 -13.37
C THR A 12 -23.56 12.35 -14.02
N PRO A 13 -23.43 12.97 -15.20
CA PRO A 13 -22.12 13.26 -15.78
C PRO A 13 -21.28 14.10 -14.82
N GLU A 14 -20.04 13.68 -14.59
CA GLU A 14 -19.09 14.43 -13.77
C GLU A 14 -18.08 15.11 -14.70
N PRO A 15 -17.81 16.42 -14.49
CA PRO A 15 -16.84 17.12 -15.30
C PRO A 15 -15.46 16.49 -15.09
N GLY A 16 -14.70 16.44 -16.18
CA GLY A 16 -13.32 16.04 -16.18
C GLY A 16 -12.49 16.95 -15.29
N TRP A 17 -11.35 16.44 -14.85
CA TRP A 17 -10.45 17.19 -13.99
C TRP A 17 -9.00 16.86 -14.31
N THR A 18 -8.13 17.84 -14.12
CA THR A 18 -6.68 17.67 -14.27
C THR A 18 -6.05 17.67 -12.90
N SER A 19 -5.23 16.66 -12.62
CA SER A 19 -4.50 16.57 -11.36
C SER A 19 -3.46 17.67 -11.26
N GLU A 20 -3.26 18.19 -10.06
CA GLU A 20 -2.12 19.06 -9.81
C GLU A 20 -0.81 18.24 -9.83
N LYS A 21 0.30 18.90 -10.14
CA LYS A 21 1.62 18.27 -10.11
C LYS A 21 1.94 17.84 -8.67
N HIS A 22 2.20 16.56 -8.46
CA HIS A 22 2.65 16.07 -7.16
C HIS A 22 4.15 16.33 -6.96
N VAL A 23 4.54 16.65 -5.72
CA VAL A 23 5.94 16.95 -5.35
C VAL A 23 6.90 15.80 -5.71
N LEU A 24 6.43 14.55 -5.62
CA LEU A 24 7.24 13.35 -5.86
C LEU A 24 7.13 12.82 -7.31
N HIS A 25 6.18 13.31 -8.10
CA HIS A 25 5.95 12.84 -9.47
C HIS A 25 5.58 14.01 -10.38
N ASP A 26 6.41 14.30 -11.39
CA ASP A 26 6.18 15.37 -12.37
C ASP A 26 5.08 15.05 -13.40
N ARG A 27 4.31 13.98 -13.17
CA ARG A 27 3.26 13.56 -14.10
C ARG A 27 1.96 14.24 -13.71
N VAL A 28 1.48 15.10 -14.60
CA VAL A 28 0.11 15.62 -14.61
C VAL A 28 -0.78 14.65 -15.39
N VAL A 29 -1.94 14.29 -14.83
CA VAL A 29 -2.91 13.42 -15.47
C VAL A 29 -4.23 14.18 -15.65
N THR A 30 -4.72 14.23 -16.88
CA THR A 30 -6.05 14.78 -17.19
C THR A 30 -7.02 13.64 -17.38
N PHE A 31 -8.12 13.68 -16.63
CA PHE A 31 -9.26 12.79 -16.78
C PHE A 31 -10.35 13.52 -17.57
N PRO A 32 -10.82 12.97 -18.70
CA PRO A 32 -11.92 13.56 -19.45
C PRO A 32 -13.24 13.43 -18.67
N ASP A 33 -14.26 14.17 -19.12
CA ASP A 33 -15.62 14.10 -18.59
C ASP A 33 -16.10 12.66 -18.52
N SER A 34 -16.67 12.29 -17.38
CA SER A 34 -17.28 10.98 -17.21
C SER A 34 -18.76 11.07 -17.58
N PRO A 35 -19.26 10.25 -18.53
CA PRO A 35 -20.67 10.27 -18.93
C PRO A 35 -21.63 9.72 -17.85
N GLY A 36 -21.14 9.36 -16.67
CA GLY A 36 -21.93 8.69 -15.63
C GLY A 36 -22.16 7.21 -15.93
N TYR A 37 -22.76 6.50 -14.99
CA TYR A 37 -23.14 5.09 -15.17
C TYR A 37 -24.57 4.98 -15.69
N THR A 38 -24.80 4.08 -16.66
CA THR A 38 -26.18 3.71 -17.03
C THR A 38 -26.83 2.84 -15.94
N ALA A 39 -28.17 2.79 -15.93
CA ALA A 39 -28.91 1.97 -14.96
C ALA A 39 -28.50 0.48 -14.99
N GLU A 40 -28.24 -0.08 -16.18
CA GLU A 40 -27.75 -1.46 -16.32
C GLU A 40 -26.34 -1.64 -15.73
N GLN A 41 -25.47 -0.65 -15.94
CA GLN A 41 -24.12 -0.67 -15.37
C GLN A 41 -24.15 -0.56 -13.85
N LEU A 42 -25.02 0.28 -13.28
CA LEU A 42 -25.24 0.37 -11.83
C LEU A 42 -25.76 -0.95 -11.25
N ALA A 43 -26.71 -1.60 -11.93
CA ALA A 43 -27.22 -2.91 -11.51
C ALA A 43 -26.12 -3.98 -11.53
N LYS A 44 -25.33 -4.03 -12.60
CA LYS A 44 -24.19 -4.95 -12.72
C LYS A 44 -23.14 -4.70 -11.64
N GLU A 45 -22.80 -3.44 -11.40
CA GLU A 45 -21.84 -3.06 -10.38
C GLU A 45 -22.32 -3.43 -8.98
N LYS A 46 -23.60 -3.19 -8.66
CA LYS A 46 -24.17 -3.57 -7.37
C LYS A 46 -24.05 -5.08 -7.14
N ARG A 47 -24.37 -5.89 -8.15
CA ARG A 47 -24.16 -7.35 -8.10
C ARG A 47 -22.70 -7.72 -7.88
N LEU A 48 -21.78 -7.11 -8.63
CA LEU A 48 -20.34 -7.38 -8.50
C LEU A 48 -19.81 -6.97 -7.12
N ARG A 49 -20.25 -5.84 -6.58
CA ARG A 49 -19.89 -5.41 -5.22
C ARG A 49 -20.34 -6.40 -4.16
N GLN A 50 -21.56 -6.93 -4.27
CA GLN A 50 -22.03 -7.96 -3.35
C GLN A 50 -21.15 -9.22 -3.41
N GLN A 51 -20.80 -9.67 -4.61
CA GLN A 51 -19.90 -10.81 -4.80
C GLN A 51 -18.49 -10.53 -4.26
N LEU A 52 -17.96 -9.33 -4.50
CA LEU A 52 -16.64 -8.92 -4.01
C LEU A 52 -16.61 -8.86 -2.49
N LEU A 53 -17.66 -8.33 -1.84
CA LEU A 53 -17.76 -8.32 -0.39
C LEU A 53 -17.78 -9.74 0.18
N ALA A 54 -18.59 -10.63 -0.39
CA ALA A 54 -18.65 -12.03 0.03
C ALA A 54 -17.28 -12.72 -0.14
N LEU A 55 -16.62 -12.52 -1.28
CA LEU A 55 -15.29 -13.07 -1.54
C LEU A 55 -14.23 -12.49 -0.59
N SER A 56 -14.28 -11.18 -0.33
CA SER A 56 -13.33 -10.52 0.57
C SER A 56 -13.46 -11.08 1.99
N ILE A 57 -14.67 -11.36 2.46
CA ILE A 57 -14.89 -12.02 3.75
C ILE A 57 -14.30 -13.42 3.70
N ALA A 58 -14.69 -14.24 2.71
CA ALA A 58 -14.23 -15.61 2.58
C ALA A 58 -12.69 -15.75 2.52
N VAL A 59 -12.03 -14.83 1.79
CA VAL A 59 -10.57 -14.81 1.69
C VAL A 59 -9.95 -14.32 3.00
N SER A 60 -10.42 -13.20 3.57
CA SER A 60 -9.79 -12.62 4.76
C SER A 60 -9.94 -13.47 6.02
N THR A 61 -11.03 -14.23 6.14
CA THR A 61 -11.27 -15.13 7.29
C THR A 61 -10.90 -16.58 6.99
N HIS A 62 -10.14 -16.84 5.92
CA HIS A 62 -9.81 -18.21 5.53
C HIS A 62 -8.84 -18.86 6.54
N PRO A 63 -9.06 -20.12 6.99
CA PRO A 63 -8.19 -20.80 7.96
C PRO A 63 -6.72 -20.95 7.53
N TYR A 64 -6.45 -20.80 6.22
CA TYR A 64 -5.09 -20.71 5.70
C TYR A 64 -4.25 -19.64 6.42
N TRP A 65 -4.85 -18.51 6.80
CA TRP A 65 -4.15 -17.42 7.47
C TRP A 65 -3.77 -17.74 8.92
N GLU A 66 -4.44 -18.69 9.56
CA GLU A 66 -4.11 -19.19 10.89
C GLU A 66 -2.94 -20.18 10.87
N ALA A 67 -2.46 -20.57 9.69
CA ALA A 67 -1.42 -21.57 9.57
C ALA A 67 -0.11 -21.06 10.21
N PRO A 68 0.47 -21.78 11.19
CA PRO A 68 1.73 -21.40 11.84
C PRO A 68 2.91 -21.30 10.84
N SER A 69 2.78 -21.89 9.66
CA SER A 69 3.72 -21.78 8.56
C SER A 69 3.82 -20.37 7.99
N LEU A 70 2.78 -19.54 8.05
CA LEU A 70 2.82 -18.17 7.52
C LEU A 70 3.73 -17.27 8.33
N GLN A 71 3.73 -17.39 9.67
CA GLN A 71 4.69 -16.66 10.49
C GLN A 71 6.13 -17.04 10.11
N LYS A 72 6.39 -18.34 9.89
CA LYS A 72 7.69 -18.83 9.41
C LYS A 72 8.06 -18.28 8.03
N VAL A 73 7.09 -18.09 7.13
CA VAL A 73 7.30 -17.50 5.80
C VAL A 73 7.62 -16.00 5.91
N VAL A 74 6.93 -15.27 6.80
CA VAL A 74 7.24 -13.86 7.09
C VAL A 74 8.63 -13.74 7.67
N ASP A 75 8.98 -14.54 8.67
CA ASP A 75 10.30 -14.54 9.30
C ASP A 75 11.40 -14.90 8.29
N ALA A 76 11.18 -15.92 7.45
CA ALA A 76 12.10 -16.30 6.38
C ALA A 76 12.29 -15.18 5.33
N ARG A 77 11.21 -14.49 4.95
CA ARG A 77 11.29 -13.33 4.05
C ARG A 77 12.06 -12.18 4.70
N MET A 78 11.82 -11.92 5.97
CA MET A 78 12.54 -10.88 6.70
C MET A 78 14.03 -11.23 6.79
N ALA A 79 14.37 -12.47 7.15
CA ALA A 79 15.75 -12.95 7.14
C ALA A 79 16.42 -12.77 5.78
N LEU A 80 15.74 -13.09 4.68
CA LEU A 80 16.25 -12.93 3.32
C LEU A 80 16.56 -11.47 2.98
N LYS A 81 15.72 -10.51 3.39
CA LYS A 81 15.98 -9.07 3.18
C LYS A 81 17.27 -8.61 3.85
N HIS A 82 17.65 -9.21 4.97
CA HIS A 82 18.84 -8.82 5.73
C HIS A 82 20.10 -9.59 5.29
N VAL A 83 20.02 -10.54 4.35
CA VAL A 83 21.19 -11.33 3.88
C VAL A 83 22.29 -10.44 3.29
N HIS A 84 21.93 -9.32 2.66
CA HIS A 84 22.92 -8.38 2.09
C HIS A 84 23.43 -7.35 3.10
N GLU A 85 22.82 -7.25 4.29
CA GLU A 85 23.28 -6.33 5.31
C GLU A 85 24.52 -6.94 5.97
N ARG A 86 25.70 -6.38 5.67
CA ARG A 86 26.89 -6.68 6.47
C ARG A 86 26.58 -6.29 7.92
N PRO A 87 26.96 -7.09 8.92
CA PRO A 87 26.81 -6.70 10.31
C PRO A 87 27.41 -5.31 10.44
N ARG A 88 26.63 -4.35 10.95
CA ARG A 88 27.13 -3.02 11.30
C ARG A 88 28.30 -3.26 12.23
N THR A 89 29.51 -3.27 11.68
CA THR A 89 30.71 -3.36 12.47
C THR A 89 30.63 -2.15 13.37
N ARG A 90 30.50 -2.41 14.67
CA ARG A 90 30.59 -1.36 15.67
C ARG A 90 31.94 -0.72 15.38
N ARG A 91 31.94 0.46 14.73
CA ARG A 91 33.16 1.20 14.41
C ARG A 91 33.97 1.19 15.70
N ARG A 92 35.11 0.50 15.70
CA ARG A 92 36.02 0.48 16.84
C ARG A 92 36.24 1.94 17.23
N ASN A 93 35.82 2.27 18.44
CA ASN A 93 35.88 3.60 19.00
C ASN A 93 37.35 4.07 18.90
N TRP A 94 37.63 5.07 18.08
CA TRP A 94 38.93 5.74 17.96
C TRP A 94 39.21 6.64 19.19
N ALA A 95 38.87 6.18 20.39
CA ALA A 95 39.12 6.88 21.66
C ALA A 95 40.24 6.16 22.42
N GLY A 96 41.41 6.05 21.81
CA GLY A 96 42.55 5.32 22.37
C GLY A 96 43.94 5.74 21.89
N MET A 97 44.06 6.72 20.99
CA MET A 97 45.36 7.31 20.64
C MET A 97 45.57 8.59 21.47
N ARG A 98 45.94 8.40 22.74
CA ARG A 98 46.65 9.45 23.48
C ARG A 98 48.04 9.56 22.88
N LEU A 99 48.29 10.68 22.22
CA LEU A 99 49.62 11.18 21.89
C LEU A 99 50.42 11.26 23.20
N THR A 100 51.26 10.27 23.50
CA THR A 100 52.38 10.48 24.41
C THR A 100 53.52 11.06 23.58
N ASN A 101 53.54 12.39 23.46
CA ASN A 101 54.78 13.06 23.08
C ASN A 101 55.58 13.27 24.37
N ARG A 102 56.54 12.38 24.60
CA ARG A 102 57.60 12.53 25.58
C ARG A 102 58.89 12.23 24.84
N HIS A 103 59.55 13.27 24.35
CA HIS A 103 60.98 13.58 24.52
C HIS A 103 61.29 14.93 23.87
#